data_AF-A0A0Q8AVH6-F1
#
_entry.id   AF-A0A0Q8AVH6-F1
#
_cell.length_a   1.000
_cell.length_b   1.000
_cell.length_c   1.000
_cell.angle_alpha   90.00
_cell.angle_beta   90.00
_cell.angle_gamma   90.00
#
_symmetry.space_group_name_H-M   'P 1'
#
loop_
_entity.id
_entity.type
_entity.pdbx_description
1 polymer ?
#
loop_
_entity_poly.entity_id
_entity_poly.type
_entity_poly.pdbx_seq_one_letter_code
_entity_poly.pdbx_strand_id
1 'polypeptide(L)'
;MPFATDALVASTQREKIMALFGFRVRSTDRDSAGDAVRMQRLADALSVLVAEIEGERSGFRARRERAAENAAFSMAALEDDGADYLSEKVDDLTNSMSRYSQRIAALQAQSEFVVGLLDEVGLFARDYGIEIRGSTTALHRTGSGY
;
A
#
# COMPACT_ATOMS: atom_id res chain seq x y z
N MET A 1 -3.24 29.07 51.56
CA MET A 1 -3.22 28.36 50.26
C MET A 1 -3.74 29.28 49.14
N PRO A 2 -2.88 30.05 48.46
CA PRO A 2 -3.23 30.69 47.19
C PRO A 2 -2.16 30.41 46.13
N PHE A 3 -2.38 29.44 45.23
CA PHE A 3 -1.37 29.13 44.18
C PHE A 3 -1.98 28.86 42.79
N ALA A 4 -3.29 28.99 42.60
CA ALA A 4 -3.93 28.66 41.32
C ALA A 4 -4.16 29.87 40.39
N THR A 5 -4.23 31.10 40.92
CA THR A 5 -4.58 32.30 40.15
C THR A 5 -3.39 32.95 39.45
N ASP A 6 -2.18 32.90 40.01
CA ASP A 6 -1.02 33.59 39.42
C ASP A 6 -0.49 32.93 38.14
N ALA A 7 -0.58 31.60 38.02
CA ALA A 7 -0.09 30.87 36.84
C ALA A 7 -0.93 31.17 35.58
N LEU A 8 -2.25 31.31 35.73
CA LEU A 8 -3.18 31.62 34.64
C LEU A 8 -3.07 33.09 34.18
N VAL A 9 -2.78 34.00 35.12
CA VAL A 9 -2.53 35.41 34.81
C VAL A 9 -1.19 35.56 34.08
N ALA A 10 -0.15 34.84 34.53
CA ALA A 10 1.16 34.86 33.90
C ALA A 10 1.16 34.31 32.45
N SER A 11 0.38 33.27 32.14
CA SER A 11 0.26 32.76 30.77
C SER A 11 -0.45 33.76 29.85
N THR A 12 -1.57 34.33 30.32
CA THR A 12 -2.36 35.34 29.59
C THR A 12 -1.56 36.62 29.32
N GLN A 13 -0.67 37.00 30.24
CA GLN A 13 0.15 38.20 30.12
C GLN A 13 1.34 37.99 29.18
N ARG A 14 1.92 36.78 29.12
CA ARG A 14 2.93 36.40 28.12
C ARG A 14 2.38 36.37 26.70
N GLU A 15 1.17 35.84 26.51
CA GLU A 15 0.48 35.83 25.21
C GLU A 15 0.23 37.25 24.68
N LYS A 16 -0.22 38.17 25.56
CA LYS A 16 -0.41 39.58 25.22
C LYS A 16 0.90 40.29 24.84
N ILE A 17 1.99 39.98 25.53
CA ILE A 17 3.32 40.52 25.22
C ILE A 17 3.81 40.00 23.87
N MET A 18 3.66 38.70 23.57
CA MET A 18 4.04 38.15 22.27
C MET A 18 3.21 38.70 21.11
N ALA A 19 1.90 38.94 21.33
CA ALA A 19 1.04 39.60 20.34
C ALA A 19 1.46 41.06 20.06
N LEU A 20 2.03 41.76 21.05
CA LEU A 20 2.49 43.16 20.92
C LEU A 20 3.78 43.29 20.09
N PHE A 21 4.63 42.26 20.05
CA PHE A 21 5.92 42.29 19.36
C PHE A 21 5.89 41.73 17.92
N GLY A 22 4.72 41.43 17.35
CA GLY A 22 4.60 41.02 15.95
C GLY A 22 5.24 39.67 15.60
N PHE A 23 5.80 38.95 16.56
CA PHE A 23 6.24 37.57 16.39
C PHE A 23 5.01 36.67 16.32
N ARG A 24 4.45 36.49 15.12
CA ARG A 24 3.51 35.39 14.83
C ARG A 24 4.29 34.08 14.87
N VAL A 25 4.58 33.60 16.07
CA VAL A 25 5.08 32.23 16.27
C VAL A 25 3.99 31.30 15.74
N ARG A 26 4.32 30.52 14.69
CA ARG A 26 3.44 29.45 14.20
C ARG A 26 3.18 28.49 15.35
N SER A 27 1.92 28.12 15.59
CA SER A 27 1.58 27.18 16.66
C SER A 27 2.10 25.80 16.30
N THR A 28 2.84 25.17 17.21
CA THR A 28 3.35 23.79 17.07
C THR A 28 2.25 22.82 16.67
N ASP A 29 1.05 22.96 17.23
CA ASP A 29 -0.13 22.15 16.89
C ASP A 29 -0.50 22.19 15.40
N ARG A 30 -0.31 23.33 14.74
CA ARG A 30 -0.63 23.48 13.30
C ARG A 30 0.42 22.78 12.45
N ASP A 31 1.67 22.84 12.88
CA ASP A 31 2.77 22.19 12.16
C ASP A 31 2.63 20.66 12.30
N SER A 32 2.38 20.16 13.51
CA SER A 32 2.08 18.74 13.77
C SER A 32 0.85 18.23 13.00
N ALA A 33 -0.23 19.02 12.94
CA ALA A 33 -1.40 18.68 12.13
C ALA A 33 -1.08 18.64 10.62
N GLY A 34 -0.21 19.54 10.15
CA GLY A 34 0.25 19.55 8.76
C GLY A 34 1.08 18.33 8.42
N ASP A 35 1.96 17.89 9.32
CA ASP A 35 2.75 16.66 9.17
C ASP A 35 1.87 15.42 9.11
N ALA A 36 0.90 15.31 10.03
CA ALA A 36 -0.07 14.22 10.04
C ALA A 36 -0.84 14.12 8.72
N VAL A 37 -1.33 15.25 8.19
CA VAL A 37 -2.04 15.28 6.91
C VAL A 37 -1.14 14.85 5.75
N ARG A 38 0.13 15.26 5.72
CA ARG A 38 1.06 14.84 4.65
C ARG A 38 1.36 13.35 4.70
N MET A 39 1.66 12.83 5.89
CA MET A 39 1.98 11.41 6.06
C MET A 39 0.77 10.52 5.79
N GLN A 40 -0.43 10.94 6.24
CA GLN A 40 -1.66 10.21 5.93
C GLN A 40 -1.91 10.13 4.43
N ARG A 41 -1.79 11.25 3.70
CA ARG A 41 -1.99 11.26 2.25
C ARG A 41 -1.03 10.33 1.52
N LEU A 42 0.22 10.26 1.97
CA LEU A 42 1.20 9.35 1.40
C LEU A 42 0.80 7.88 1.67
N ALA A 43 0.44 7.55 2.91
CA ALA A 43 -0.01 6.21 3.27
C ALA A 43 -1.27 5.77 2.50
N ASP A 44 -2.24 6.68 2.35
CA ASP A 44 -3.47 6.43 1.58
C ASP A 44 -3.15 6.16 0.11
N ALA A 45 -2.28 6.98 -0.51
CA ALA A 45 -1.89 6.81 -1.91
C ALA A 45 -1.17 5.49 -2.16
N LEU A 46 -0.25 5.09 -1.27
CA LEU A 46 0.43 3.79 -1.36
C LEU A 46 -0.55 2.64 -1.19
N SER A 47 -1.51 2.75 -0.27
CA SER A 47 -2.52 1.72 -0.02
C SER A 47 -3.43 1.51 -1.24
N VAL A 48 -3.85 2.59 -1.90
CA VAL A 48 -4.61 2.51 -3.16
C VAL A 48 -3.78 1.80 -4.23
N LEU A 49 -2.50 2.16 -4.38
CA LEU A 49 -1.62 1.54 -5.36
C LEU A 49 -1.44 0.04 -5.12
N VAL A 50 -1.30 -0.41 -3.87
CA VAL A 50 -1.26 -1.84 -3.52
C VAL A 50 -2.55 -2.53 -3.97
N ALA A 51 -3.71 -1.93 -3.69
CA ALA A 51 -5.00 -2.50 -4.08
C ALA A 51 -5.16 -2.63 -5.61
N GLU A 52 -4.68 -1.64 -6.37
CA GLU A 52 -4.68 -1.66 -7.83
C GLU A 52 -3.77 -2.77 -8.39
N ILE A 53 -2.54 -2.90 -7.86
CA ILE A 53 -1.58 -3.94 -8.25
C ILE A 53 -2.16 -5.34 -7.96
N GLU A 54 -2.75 -5.53 -6.78
CA GLU A 54 -3.37 -6.80 -6.40
C GLU A 54 -4.59 -7.14 -7.26
N GLY A 55 -5.40 -6.13 -7.59
CA GLY A 55 -6.49 -6.25 -8.55
C GLY A 55 -5.99 -6.74 -9.91
N GLU A 56 -4.95 -6.12 -10.46
CA GLU A 56 -4.35 -6.54 -11.73
C GLU A 56 -3.78 -7.97 -11.65
N ARG A 57 -3.07 -8.28 -10.55
CA ARG A 57 -2.47 -9.60 -10.30
C ARG A 57 -3.54 -10.69 -10.25
N SER A 58 -4.65 -10.45 -9.56
CA SER A 58 -5.79 -11.36 -9.50
C SER A 58 -6.39 -11.60 -10.89
N GLY A 59 -6.50 -10.55 -11.71
CA GLY A 59 -6.97 -10.64 -13.09
C GLY A 59 -6.08 -11.50 -13.98
N PHE A 60 -4.76 -11.41 -13.84
CA PHE A 60 -3.83 -12.28 -14.56
C PHE A 60 -3.89 -13.73 -14.08
N ARG A 61 -4.03 -13.98 -12.77
CA ARG A 61 -4.22 -15.36 -12.25
C ARG A 61 -5.48 -15.99 -12.82
N ALA A 62 -6.59 -15.27 -12.83
CA ALA A 62 -7.85 -15.77 -13.38
C ALA A 62 -7.77 -16.07 -14.90
N ARG A 63 -7.08 -15.23 -15.68
CA ARG A 63 -6.86 -15.50 -17.12
C ARG A 63 -5.95 -16.70 -17.35
N ARG A 64 -4.90 -16.84 -16.56
CA ARG A 64 -3.99 -17.99 -16.60
C ARG A 64 -4.73 -19.30 -16.30
N GLU A 65 -5.58 -19.31 -15.28
CA GLU A 65 -6.38 -20.47 -14.91
C GLU A 65 -7.32 -20.89 -16.04
N ARG A 66 -8.10 -19.95 -16.58
CA ARG A 66 -8.99 -20.21 -17.72
C ARG A 66 -8.24 -20.70 -18.96
N ALA A 67 -7.05 -20.18 -19.23
CA ALA A 67 -6.23 -20.63 -20.33
C ALA A 67 -5.77 -22.09 -20.14
N ALA A 68 -5.40 -22.47 -18.91
CA ALA A 68 -5.04 -23.84 -18.56
C ALA A 68 -6.24 -24.80 -18.66
N GLU A 69 -7.41 -24.40 -18.16
CA GLU A 69 -8.66 -25.18 -18.28
C GLU A 69 -9.02 -25.42 -19.75
N ASN A 70 -9.05 -24.36 -20.56
CA ASN A 70 -9.36 -24.46 -21.99
C ASN A 70 -8.37 -25.36 -22.75
N ALA A 71 -7.10 -25.32 -22.37
CA ALA A 71 -6.08 -26.19 -22.94
C ALA A 71 -6.32 -27.66 -22.60
N ALA A 72 -6.64 -27.98 -21.34
CA ALA A 72 -6.96 -29.33 -20.91
C ALA A 72 -8.17 -29.90 -21.67
N PHE A 73 -9.24 -29.10 -21.83
CA PHE A 73 -10.40 -29.49 -22.65
C PHE A 73 -10.05 -29.68 -24.13
N SER A 74 -9.22 -28.80 -24.69
CA SER A 74 -8.80 -28.90 -26.11
C SER A 74 -7.93 -30.14 -26.34
N MET A 75 -7.03 -30.48 -25.43
CA MET A 75 -6.22 -31.70 -25.49
C MET A 75 -7.09 -32.97 -25.40
N ALA A 76 -8.09 -32.98 -24.52
CA ALA A 76 -9.03 -34.11 -24.41
C ALA A 76 -9.89 -34.30 -25.68
N ALA A 77 -10.18 -33.22 -26.42
CA ALA A 77 -10.92 -33.27 -27.69
C ALA A 77 -10.04 -33.60 -28.91
N LEU A 78 -8.75 -33.22 -28.88
CA LEU A 78 -7.79 -33.42 -29.98
C LEU A 78 -7.13 -34.81 -29.98
N GLU A 79 -7.30 -35.62 -28.93
CA GLU A 79 -6.98 -37.06 -28.98
C GLU A 79 -7.73 -37.79 -30.12
N ASP A 80 -8.75 -37.17 -30.72
CA ASP A 80 -9.60 -37.73 -31.78
C ASP A 80 -9.21 -37.30 -33.22
N ASP A 81 -8.46 -36.20 -33.42
CA ASP A 81 -8.15 -35.68 -34.77
C ASP A 81 -6.90 -34.75 -34.84
N GLY A 82 -5.83 -35.19 -35.53
CA GLY A 82 -4.81 -34.35 -36.22
C GLY A 82 -3.67 -33.68 -35.41
N ALA A 83 -2.41 -33.99 -35.74
CA ALA A 83 -1.21 -33.61 -34.97
C ALA A 83 -0.60 -32.21 -35.24
N ASP A 84 -0.69 -31.65 -36.46
CA ASP A 84 0.06 -30.43 -36.82
C ASP A 84 -0.59 -29.13 -36.27
N TYR A 85 -1.92 -29.02 -36.33
CA TYR A 85 -2.67 -27.89 -35.75
C TYR A 85 -2.55 -27.83 -34.21
N LEU A 86 -2.29 -28.97 -33.58
CA LEU A 86 -2.07 -29.08 -32.15
C LEU A 86 -0.76 -28.42 -31.72
N SER A 87 0.31 -28.53 -32.52
CA SER A 87 1.63 -27.97 -32.18
C SER A 87 1.61 -26.45 -32.07
N GLU A 88 1.06 -25.75 -33.08
CA GLU A 88 0.99 -24.27 -33.09
C GLU A 88 0.16 -23.74 -31.92
N LYS A 89 -0.95 -24.42 -31.60
CA LYS A 89 -1.84 -24.04 -30.50
C LYS A 89 -1.22 -24.28 -29.13
N VAL A 90 -0.40 -25.32 -28.99
CA VAL A 90 0.39 -25.60 -27.77
C VAL A 90 1.48 -24.55 -27.58
N ASP A 91 2.14 -24.12 -28.64
CA ASP A 91 3.16 -23.06 -28.58
C ASP A 91 2.56 -21.72 -28.18
N ASP A 92 1.43 -21.33 -28.76
CA ASP A 92 0.69 -20.11 -28.41
C ASP A 92 0.23 -20.10 -26.95
N LEU A 93 -0.27 -21.24 -26.46
CA LEU A 93 -0.63 -21.41 -25.07
C LEU A 93 0.59 -21.27 -24.16
N THR A 94 1.69 -21.94 -24.49
CA THR A 94 2.94 -21.92 -23.71
C THR A 94 3.47 -20.50 -23.61
N ASN A 95 3.48 -19.77 -24.72
CA ASN A 95 3.88 -18.36 -24.76
C ASN A 95 2.96 -17.49 -23.88
N SER A 96 1.65 -17.70 -23.94
CA SER A 96 0.68 -16.97 -23.12
C SER A 96 0.86 -17.25 -21.63
N MET A 97 1.04 -18.51 -21.25
CA MET A 97 1.29 -18.94 -19.86
C MET A 97 2.60 -18.38 -19.31
N SER A 98 3.65 -18.35 -20.13
CA SER A 98 4.93 -17.73 -19.78
C SER A 98 4.78 -16.23 -19.52
N ARG A 99 4.10 -15.51 -20.43
CA ARG A 99 3.82 -14.07 -20.27
C ARG A 99 3.00 -13.76 -19.02
N TYR A 100 1.97 -14.55 -18.73
CA TYR A 100 1.19 -14.40 -17.50
C TYR A 100 2.02 -14.65 -16.26
N SER A 101 2.88 -15.68 -16.26
CA SER A 101 3.79 -15.97 -15.15
C SER A 101 4.72 -14.80 -14.86
N GLN A 102 5.37 -14.28 -15.90
CA GLN A 102 6.29 -13.14 -15.77
C GLN A 102 5.57 -11.89 -15.25
N ARG A 103 4.38 -11.60 -15.77
CA ARG A 103 3.59 -10.45 -15.33
C ARG A 103 3.12 -10.60 -13.88
N ILE A 104 2.67 -11.77 -13.47
CA ILE A 104 2.27 -12.04 -12.08
C ILE A 104 3.46 -11.87 -11.13
N ALA A 105 4.64 -12.38 -11.50
CA ALA A 105 5.85 -12.23 -10.69
C ALA A 105 6.26 -10.75 -10.56
N ALA A 106 6.22 -9.99 -11.65
CA ALA A 106 6.51 -8.56 -11.62
C ALA A 106 5.51 -7.78 -10.75
N LEU A 107 4.21 -8.07 -10.87
CA LEU A 107 3.17 -7.43 -10.04
C LEU A 107 3.32 -7.80 -8.56
N GLN A 108 3.71 -9.04 -8.25
CA GLN A 108 4.02 -9.43 -6.88
C GLN A 108 5.21 -8.64 -6.32
N ALA A 109 6.31 -8.53 -7.06
CA ALA A 109 7.46 -7.74 -6.64
C ALA A 109 7.11 -6.25 -6.44
N GLN A 110 6.24 -5.69 -7.30
CA GLN A 110 5.74 -4.32 -7.14
C GLN A 110 4.90 -4.17 -5.86
N SER A 111 3.98 -5.11 -5.60
CA SER A 111 3.15 -5.12 -4.38
C SER A 111 4.02 -5.17 -3.12
N GLU A 112 4.99 -6.08 -3.08
CA GLU A 112 5.95 -6.20 -1.95
C GLU A 112 6.77 -4.92 -1.74
N PHE A 113 7.23 -4.30 -2.83
CA PHE A 113 7.94 -3.03 -2.75
C PHE A 113 7.07 -1.89 -2.17
N VAL A 114 5.84 -1.73 -2.65
CA VAL A 114 4.94 -0.65 -2.19
C VAL A 114 4.49 -0.89 -0.75
N VAL A 115 4.24 -2.14 -0.35
CA VAL A 115 3.97 -2.50 1.06
C VAL A 115 5.17 -2.14 1.93
N GLY A 116 6.40 -2.42 1.48
CA GLY A 116 7.60 -2.00 2.19
C GLY A 116 7.68 -0.48 2.38
N LEU A 117 7.33 0.31 1.37
CA LEU A 117 7.26 1.77 1.51
C LEU A 117 6.20 2.22 2.53
N LEU A 118 5.05 1.54 2.58
CA LEU A 118 3.99 1.85 3.55
C LEU A 118 4.46 1.59 4.99
N ASP A 119 5.23 0.52 5.19
CA ASP A 119 5.85 0.21 6.48
C ASP A 119 6.88 1.29 6.88
N GLU A 120 7.74 1.72 5.95
CA GLU A 120 8.70 2.81 6.17
C GLU A 120 8.02 4.13 6.52
N VAL A 121 6.89 4.47 5.87
CA VAL A 121 6.08 5.66 6.23
C VAL A 121 5.53 5.52 7.66
N GLY A 122 5.07 4.34 8.03
CA GLY A 122 4.58 4.06 9.38
C GLY A 122 5.67 4.09 10.45
N LEU A 123 6.91 3.73 10.12
CA LEU A 123 8.07 3.87 11.00
C LEU A 123 8.45 5.34 11.16
N PHE A 124 8.60 6.07 10.06
CA PHE A 124 8.90 7.49 10.06
C PHE A 124 7.88 8.28 10.90
N ALA A 125 6.58 8.04 10.69
CA ALA A 125 5.54 8.73 11.45
C ALA A 125 5.67 8.46 12.96
N ARG A 126 5.99 7.22 13.36
CA ARG A 126 6.21 6.86 14.77
C ARG A 126 7.43 7.54 15.37
N ASP A 127 8.56 7.52 14.66
CA ASP A 127 9.83 8.09 15.15
C ASP A 127 9.75 9.60 15.39
N TYR A 128 8.89 10.29 14.64
CA TYR A 128 8.67 11.74 14.76
C TYR A 128 7.37 12.12 15.51
N GLY A 129 6.67 11.14 16.12
CA GLY A 129 5.44 11.41 16.88
C GLY A 129 4.28 11.95 16.03
N ILE A 130 4.26 11.63 14.74
CA ILE A 130 3.22 12.03 13.79
C ILE A 130 2.10 10.99 13.85
N GLU A 131 0.89 11.43 14.20
CA GLU A 131 -0.29 10.56 14.21
C GLU A 131 -0.80 10.32 12.79
N ILE A 132 -0.73 9.07 12.31
CA ILE A 132 -1.42 8.60 11.11
C ILE A 132 -2.45 7.53 11.49
N ARG A 133 -3.64 7.59 10.88
CA ARG A 133 -4.66 6.57 11.02
C ARG A 133 -4.22 5.32 10.27
N GLY A 134 -3.84 4.30 11.05
CA GLY A 134 -3.67 2.92 10.61
C GLY A 134 -2.70 2.72 9.45
N SER A 135 -1.39 2.66 9.74
CA SER A 135 -0.52 1.71 9.04
C SER A 135 -0.68 0.34 9.71
N THR A 136 -1.88 -0.23 9.64
CA THR A 136 -2.11 -1.58 10.19
C THR A 136 -1.62 -2.60 9.19
N THR A 137 -0.31 -2.63 8.97
CA THR A 137 0.41 -3.86 8.60
C THR A 137 0.44 -4.81 9.81
N ALA A 138 -0.66 -4.92 10.55
CA ALA A 138 -0.89 -5.87 11.64
C ALA A 138 -1.84 -6.99 11.21
N LEU A 139 -1.83 -7.35 9.92
CA LEU A 139 -2.56 -8.51 9.38
C LEU A 139 -1.71 -9.49 8.56
N HIS A 140 -0.39 -9.27 8.40
CA HIS A 140 0.45 -10.20 7.63
C HIS A 140 1.77 -10.62 8.33
N ARG A 141 1.71 -10.85 9.64
CA ARG A 141 2.69 -11.71 10.33
C ARG A 141 1.99 -12.64 11.32
N THR A 142 1.17 -13.55 10.82
CA THR A 142 0.79 -14.78 11.52
C THR A 142 1.22 -15.98 10.69
N GLY A 143 2.20 -16.72 11.22
CA GLY A 143 2.46 -18.15 10.96
C GLY A 143 2.94 -18.52 9.56
N SER A 144 4.22 -18.36 9.25
CA SER A 144 5.10 -19.53 9.15
C SER A 144 4.89 -20.55 10.27
N GLY A 145 4.46 -21.76 9.90
CA GLY A 145 4.35 -22.93 10.77
C GLY A 145 3.10 -23.75 10.50
N TYR A 146 3.14 -24.59 9.47
CA TYR A 146 3.00 -26.07 9.49
C TYR A 146 3.13 -26.60 8.06
#